data_AF-A0A929YXF9-F1
#
_entry.id   AF-A0A929YXF9-F1
#
_cell.length_a   1.000
_cell.length_b   1.000
_cell.length_c   1.000
_cell.angle_alpha   90.00
_cell.angle_beta   90.00
_cell.angle_gamma   90.00
#
_symmetry.space_group_name_H-M   'P 1'
#
loop_
_entity.id
_entity.type
_entity.pdbx_description
1 polymer ?
#
loop_
_entity_poly.entity_id
_entity_poly.type
_entity_poly.pdbx_seq_one_letter_code
_entity_poly.pdbx_strand_id
1 'polypeptide(L)' 'FTSLMFSFGCTGGQHRSVYSAQHLAEHLHEKFGVEVQLVHREQQIATCFPAIACRG' A
#
# COMPACT_ATOMS: atom_id res chain seq x y z
N PHE A 1 -13.86 -13.43 -3.93
CA PHE A 1 -13.26 -12.15 -3.50
C PHE A 1 -12.31 -11.68 -4.58
N THR A 2 -12.36 -10.41 -4.99
CA THR A 2 -11.53 -9.84 -6.06
C THR A 2 -10.47 -8.85 -5.56
N SER A 3 -10.57 -8.41 -4.30
CA SER A 3 -9.64 -7.49 -3.66
C SER A 3 -9.50 -7.80 -2.17
N LEU A 4 -8.36 -7.40 -1.60
CA LEU A 4 -8.04 -7.48 -0.18
C LEU A 4 -7.58 -6.10 0.30
N MET A 5 -8.06 -5.66 1.46
CA MET A 5 -7.75 -4.33 2.02
C MET A 5 -7.17 -4.46 3.43
N PHE A 6 -6.10 -3.70 3.69
CA PHE A 6 -5.51 -3.52 5.02
C PHE A 6 -5.70 -2.06 5.45
N SER A 7 -5.96 -1.83 6.74
CA SER A 7 -6.12 -0.47 7.27
C SER A 7 -5.29 -0.27 8.53
N PHE A 8 -4.43 0.74 8.51
CA PHE A 8 -3.55 1.10 9.63
C PHE A 8 -4.01 2.42 10.25
N GLY A 9 -3.99 2.50 11.58
CA GLY A 9 -4.41 3.69 12.33
C GLY A 9 -3.42 4.10 13.41
N CYS A 10 -3.19 5.41 13.54
CA CYS A 10 -2.57 6.03 14.70
C CYS A 10 -3.32 7.35 15.00
N THR A 11 -3.14 7.93 16.20
CA THR A 11 -3.98 9.05 16.66
C THR A 11 -4.09 10.22 15.67
N GLY A 12 -2.99 10.56 14.99
CA GLY A 12 -2.96 11.67 14.02
C GLY A 12 -2.80 11.26 12.55
N GLY A 13 -2.76 9.97 12.24
CA GLY A 13 -2.67 9.44 10.87
C GLY A 13 -1.40 9.78 10.07
N GLN A 14 -0.35 10.35 10.69
CA GLN A 14 0.78 10.95 9.96
C GLN A 14 2.13 10.25 10.15
N HIS A 15 2.25 9.32 11.10
CA HIS A 15 3.55 8.73 11.46
C HIS A 15 3.52 7.20 11.39
N ARG A 16 3.01 6.55 12.45
CA ARG A 16 3.06 5.09 12.58
C ARG A 16 2.20 4.37 11.53
N SER A 17 0.99 4.86 11.29
CA SER A 17 0.11 4.31 10.25
C SER A 17 0.72 4.46 8.85
N VAL A 18 1.29 5.64 8.56
CA VAL A 18 1.96 5.95 7.28
C VAL A 18 3.13 4.99 7.05
N TYR A 19 4.01 4.84 8.04
CA TYR A 19 5.16 3.93 7.96
C TYR A 19 4.72 2.49 7.66
N SER A 20 3.78 1.95 8.45
CA SER A 20 3.32 0.57 8.28
C SER A 20 2.61 0.33 6.96
N ALA A 21 1.76 1.27 6.51
CA ALA A 21 1.06 1.17 5.24
C ALA A 21 2.03 1.20 4.05
N GLN A 22 3.01 2.13 4.08
CA GLN A 22 4.04 2.26 3.05
C GLN A 22 4.86 0.97 2.92
N HIS A 23 5.42 0.48 4.03
CA HIS A 23 6.30 -0.69 4.01
C HIS A 23 5.55 -1.98 3.66
N LEU A 24 4.26 -2.10 4.05
CA LEU A 24 3.46 -3.25 3.61
C LEU A 24 3.21 -3.19 2.09
N ALA A 25 2.89 -2.01 1.55
CA ALA A 25 2.62 -1.87 0.12
C ALA A 25 3.86 -2.22 -0.72
N GLU A 26 5.02 -1.68 -0.34
CA GLU A 26 6.31 -2.00 -0.96
C GLU A 26 6.61 -3.50 -0.84
N HIS A 27 6.48 -4.08 0.36
CA HIS A 27 6.75 -5.50 0.57
C HIS A 27 5.87 -6.42 -0.27
N LEU A 28 4.56 -6.15 -0.36
CA LEU A 28 3.64 -6.96 -1.16
C LEU A 28 3.93 -6.84 -2.65
N HIS A 29 4.18 -5.62 -3.12
CA HIS A 29 4.50 -5.37 -4.52
C HIS A 29 5.82 -6.03 -4.92
N GLU A 30 6.88 -5.88 -4.13
CA GLU A 30 8.19 -6.49 -4.39
C GLU A 30 8.15 -8.02 -4.33
N LYS A 31 7.44 -8.57 -3.34
CA LYS A 31 7.42 -10.02 -3.11
C LYS A 31 6.53 -10.77 -4.08
N PHE A 32 5.40 -10.20 -4.47
CA PHE A 32 4.38 -10.89 -5.26
C PHE A 32 4.13 -10.28 -6.64
N GLY A 33 4.70 -9.11 -6.95
CA GLY A 33 4.49 -8.41 -8.22
C GLY A 33 3.05 -7.97 -8.45
N VAL A 34 2.21 -7.96 -7.41
CA VAL A 34 0.79 -7.61 -7.51
C VAL A 34 0.59 -6.11 -7.56
N GLU A 35 -0.56 -5.69 -8.08
CA GLU A 35 -0.98 -4.29 -7.97
C GLU A 35 -1.30 -3.96 -6.51
N VAL A 36 -0.80 -2.82 -6.03
CA VAL A 36 -1.10 -2.30 -4.69
C VAL A 36 -1.52 -0.83 -4.78
N GLN A 37 -2.69 -0.54 -4.22
CA GLN A 37 -3.19 0.82 -4.04
C GLN A 37 -2.90 1.28 -2.61
N LEU A 38 -2.04 2.29 -2.46
CA LEU A 38 -1.66 2.86 -1.18
C LEU A 38 -2.30 4.23 -0.99
N VAL A 39 -2.96 4.44 0.16
CA VAL A 39 -3.64 5.70 0.49
C VAL A 39 -3.29 6.13 1.92
N HIS A 40 -2.62 7.28 2.05
CA HIS A 40 -2.38 7.97 3.32
C HIS A 40 -3.42 9.08 3.49
N ARG A 41 -4.58 8.75 4.09
CA ARG A 41 -5.78 9.60 4.11
C ARG A 41 -5.52 10.97 4.74
N GLU A 42 -4.91 11.03 5.92
CA GLU A 42 -4.66 12.29 6.64
C GLU A 42 -3.63 13.18 5.94
N GLN A 43 -2.83 12.62 5.02
CA GLN A 43 -1.86 13.37 4.21
C GLN A 43 -2.39 13.69 2.80
N GLN A 44 -3.54 13.13 2.41
CA GLN A 44 -4.10 13.26 1.05
C GLN A 44 -3.15 12.75 -0.05
N ILE A 45 -2.37 11.72 0.25
CA ILE A 45 -1.43 11.09 -0.69
C ILE A 45 -1.99 9.73 -1.11
N ALA A 46 -2.04 9.50 -2.41
CA ALA A 46 -2.37 8.20 -2.99
C ALA A 46 -1.32 7.80 -4.02
N THR A 47 -0.87 6.55 -3.95
CA THR A 47 0.15 5.98 -4.83
C THR A 47 -0.33 4.62 -5.32
N CYS A 48 -0.18 4.38 -6.62
CA CYS A 48 -0.45 3.09 -7.24
C CYS A 48 0.87 2.41 -7.60
N PHE A 49 1.07 1.20 -7.10
CA PHE A 49 2.12 0.28 -7.56
C PHE A 49 1.49 -0.66 -8.59
N PRO A 50 1.76 -0.51 -9.90
CA PRO A 50 1.13 -1.34 -10.93
C PRO A 50 1.64 -2.78 -10.85
N ALA A 51 0.83 -3.77 -11.23
CA ALA A 51 1.30 -5.16 -11.29
C ALA A 51 2.52 -5.31 -12.22
N ILE A 52 3.52 -6.07 -11.78
CA ILE A 52 4.68 -6.41 -12.61
C ILE A 52 4.23 -7.51 -13.56
N ALA A 53 4.11 -7.19 -14.85
CA ALA A 53 3.86 -8.20 -15.86
C ALA A 53 5.03 -9.21 -15.86
N CYS A 54 4.73 -10.50 -15.70
CA CYS A 54 5.66 -11.55 -16.11
C CYS A 54 5.98 -11.29 -17.58
N ARG A 55 7.18 -10.76 -17.85
CA ARG A 55 7.74 -10.78 -19.19
C ARG A 55 7.88 -12.27 -19.55
N GLY A 56 6.97 -12.75 -20.38
CA GLY A 56 7.07 -14.06 -21.02
C GLY A 56 8.28 -14.15 -21.91
#